data_AF-A0AAV6AEN0-F1
#
_entry.id   AF-A0AAV6AEN0-F1
#
_cell.length_a   1.000
_cell.length_b   1.000
_cell.length_c   1.000
_cell.angle_alpha   90.00
_cell.angle_beta   90.00
_cell.angle_gamma   90.00
#
_symmetry.space_group_name_H-M   'P 1'
#
loop_
_entity.id
_entity.type
_entity.pdbx_description
1 polymer ?
#
loop_
_entity_poly.entity_id
_entity_poly.type
_entity_poly.pdbx_seq_one_letter_code
_entity_poly.pdbx_strand_id
1 'polypeptide(L)'
;MKRRWLGPLIALTVIAAGVVAARVLGLDEAIRLDNIARLKQGIESYGTLAPAVFIGGYILAVVFFVPGLPITVLGGVVFGPIRGTLYVWMAATVGASLAFLVARYALRGTVESWVRASPRLARIDGLVAEHGWRIVMLTRLVPLFPFNLQNYAYGITRIGFWAYAVTSSLCMIPGTAAFTLAGGALSEGRGAIKRTLIYLAVAGVLLVLISLLPRWIGRRSRLGADLLKSGAVTVTLLASAASAHAAGDAYAKLLAAHVCASLSCPDLRAEPYGAAALDEQTAHFLTNPTKALEPGLDGRTARISSIFRWFTADFAAGGGVVAFIRAKAGPDVAGRIRLLTDAGLAYLDDDWSLNDTARDPS
;
A
#
# COMPACT_ATOMS: atom_id res chain seq x y z
N MET A 1 -32.66 3.57 18.29
CA MET A 1 -31.39 2.96 17.82
C MET A 1 -31.33 2.61 16.32
N LYS A 2 -32.44 2.34 15.60
CA LYS A 2 -32.39 1.78 14.23
C LYS A 2 -32.06 2.76 13.07
N ARG A 3 -32.37 4.07 13.17
CA ARG A 3 -32.27 5.00 12.00
C ARG A 3 -30.85 5.52 11.70
N ARG A 4 -29.92 5.47 12.66
CA ARG A 4 -28.54 6.00 12.51
C ARG A 4 -27.61 5.08 11.71
N TRP A 5 -27.90 3.79 11.66
CA TRP A 5 -27.09 2.78 10.95
C TRP A 5 -27.63 2.44 9.56
N LEU A 6 -28.87 2.83 9.24
CA LEU A 6 -29.48 2.55 7.93
C LEU A 6 -28.72 3.21 6.77
N GLY A 7 -28.32 4.48 6.90
CA GLY A 7 -27.58 5.21 5.85
C GLY A 7 -26.22 4.57 5.51
N PRO A 8 -25.37 4.31 6.52
CA PRO A 8 -24.11 3.60 6.31
C PRO A 8 -24.30 2.19 5.76
N LEU A 9 -25.29 1.44 6.27
CA LEU A 9 -25.58 0.09 5.77
C LEU A 9 -26.05 0.12 4.32
N ILE A 10 -26.93 1.03 3.93
CA ILE A 10 -27.38 1.19 2.54
C ILE A 10 -26.20 1.58 1.64
N ALA A 11 -25.37 2.55 2.04
CA ALA A 11 -24.21 2.94 1.26
C ALA A 11 -23.21 1.79 1.11
N LEU A 12 -22.96 1.04 2.18
CA LEU A 12 -22.04 -0.10 2.18
C LEU A 12 -22.60 -1.26 1.36
N THR A 13 -23.91 -1.51 1.42
CA THR A 13 -24.60 -2.50 0.59
C THR A 13 -24.60 -2.09 -0.88
N VAL A 14 -24.80 -0.81 -1.22
CA VAL A 14 -24.75 -0.30 -2.61
C VAL A 14 -23.33 -0.38 -3.16
N ILE A 15 -22.32 -0.03 -2.37
CA ILE A 15 -20.91 -0.17 -2.76
C ILE A 15 -20.56 -1.65 -2.92
N ALA A 16 -20.93 -2.50 -1.98
CA ALA A 16 -20.68 -3.94 -2.05
C ALA A 16 -21.41 -4.59 -3.24
N ALA A 17 -22.66 -4.22 -3.49
CA ALA A 17 -23.42 -4.68 -4.65
C ALA A 17 -22.80 -4.18 -5.96
N GLY A 18 -22.30 -2.95 -6.01
CA GLY A 18 -21.57 -2.42 -7.17
C GLY A 18 -20.24 -3.14 -7.40
N VAL A 19 -19.49 -3.45 -6.35
CA VAL A 19 -18.25 -4.24 -6.43
C VAL A 19 -18.55 -5.67 -6.90
N VAL A 20 -19.55 -6.32 -6.32
CA VAL A 20 -19.97 -7.68 -6.71
C VAL A 20 -20.47 -7.68 -8.16
N ALA A 21 -21.30 -6.72 -8.55
CA ALA A 21 -21.74 -6.57 -9.94
C ALA A 21 -20.55 -6.35 -10.88
N ALA A 22 -19.56 -5.55 -10.48
CA ALA A 22 -18.35 -5.34 -11.27
C ALA A 22 -17.56 -6.65 -11.47
N ARG A 23 -17.44 -7.48 -10.43
CA ARG A 23 -16.80 -8.81 -10.52
C ARG A 23 -17.60 -9.81 -11.34
N VAL A 24 -18.92 -9.86 -11.16
CA VAL A 24 -19.82 -10.78 -11.88
C VAL A 24 -19.87 -10.45 -13.37
N LEU A 25 -19.80 -9.16 -13.71
CA LEU A 25 -19.71 -8.69 -15.11
C LEU A 25 -18.30 -8.84 -15.71
N GLY A 26 -17.32 -9.35 -14.96
CA GLY A 26 -15.95 -9.56 -15.43
C GLY A 26 -15.21 -8.26 -15.77
N LEU A 27 -15.58 -7.13 -15.17
CA LEU A 27 -14.92 -5.84 -15.43
C LEU A 27 -13.45 -5.84 -15.01
N ASP A 28 -13.08 -6.68 -14.04
CA ASP A 28 -11.71 -6.94 -13.61
C ASP A 28 -10.86 -7.59 -14.72
N GLU A 29 -11.43 -8.48 -15.53
CA GLU A 29 -10.75 -9.00 -16.74
C GLU A 29 -10.81 -8.01 -17.90
N ALA A 30 -11.93 -7.29 -18.06
CA ALA A 30 -12.12 -6.33 -19.14
C ALA A 30 -11.22 -5.09 -19.03
N ILE A 31 -10.89 -4.64 -17.81
CA ILE A 31 -10.06 -3.44 -17.53
C ILE A 31 -8.55 -3.75 -17.51
N ARG A 32 -8.14 -5.01 -17.73
CA ARG A 32 -6.71 -5.36 -17.88
C ARG A 32 -6.10 -4.67 -19.10
N LEU A 33 -4.80 -4.40 -19.02
CA LEU A 33 -4.02 -3.79 -20.10
C LEU A 33 -4.15 -4.55 -21.43
N ASP A 34 -4.35 -5.87 -21.36
CA ASP A 34 -4.51 -6.77 -22.50
C ASP A 34 -5.80 -6.49 -23.32
N ASN A 35 -6.82 -5.90 -22.69
CA ASN A 35 -8.12 -5.58 -23.30
C ASN A 35 -8.27 -4.10 -23.70
N ILE A 36 -7.23 -3.29 -23.56
CA ILE A 36 -7.25 -1.84 -23.89
C ILE A 36 -7.69 -1.60 -25.35
N ALA A 37 -7.30 -2.46 -26.29
CA ALA A 37 -7.69 -2.32 -27.69
C ALA A 37 -9.22 -2.48 -27.90
N ARG A 38 -9.84 -3.47 -27.23
CA ARG A 38 -11.30 -3.67 -27.29
C ARG A 38 -12.05 -2.55 -26.59
N LEU A 39 -11.56 -2.12 -25.43
CA LEU A 39 -12.14 -0.99 -24.69
C LEU A 39 -12.06 0.32 -25.48
N LYS A 40 -10.92 0.58 -26.14
CA LYS A 40 -10.74 1.73 -27.03
C LYS A 40 -11.78 1.70 -28.15
N GLN A 41 -11.91 0.58 -28.86
CA GLN A 41 -12.87 0.45 -29.95
C GLN A 41 -14.32 0.61 -29.47
N GLY A 42 -14.65 0.07 -28.29
CA GLY A 42 -15.95 0.25 -27.65
C GLY A 42 -16.23 1.72 -27.31
N ILE A 43 -15.27 2.44 -26.72
CA ILE A 43 -15.43 3.86 -26.39
C ILE A 43 -15.51 4.73 -27.66
N GLU A 44 -14.67 4.46 -28.67
CA GLU A 44 -14.67 5.19 -29.94
C GLU A 44 -15.97 4.98 -30.73
N SER A 45 -16.63 3.83 -30.56
CA SER A 45 -17.93 3.55 -31.21
C SER A 45 -19.04 4.51 -30.82
N TYR A 46 -18.94 5.17 -29.65
CA TYR A 46 -19.87 6.22 -29.21
C TYR A 46 -19.63 7.58 -29.89
N GLY A 47 -18.61 7.71 -30.76
CA GLY A 47 -18.36 8.89 -31.57
C GLY A 47 -18.17 10.16 -30.73
N THR A 48 -19.01 11.17 -30.95
CA THR A 48 -18.96 12.46 -30.22
C THR A 48 -19.30 12.34 -28.73
N LEU A 49 -19.99 11.28 -28.32
CA LEU A 49 -20.33 11.02 -26.92
C LEU A 49 -19.24 10.25 -26.17
N ALA A 50 -18.19 9.78 -26.86
CA ALA A 50 -17.10 9.02 -26.26
C ALA A 50 -16.49 9.68 -25.00
N PRO A 51 -16.22 11.01 -24.97
CA PRO A 51 -15.69 11.65 -23.76
C PRO A 51 -16.67 11.60 -22.58
N ALA A 52 -17.97 11.80 -22.82
CA ALA A 52 -18.99 11.79 -21.77
C ALA A 52 -19.16 10.38 -21.18
N VAL A 53 -19.19 9.36 -22.03
CA VAL A 53 -19.24 7.94 -21.61
C VAL A 53 -18.01 7.57 -20.78
N PHE A 54 -16.82 7.98 -21.23
CA PHE A 54 -15.58 7.73 -20.50
C PHE A 54 -15.56 8.43 -19.14
N ILE A 55 -15.92 9.71 -19.07
CA ILE A 55 -15.96 10.49 -17.83
C ILE A 55 -16.97 9.86 -16.85
N GLY A 56 -18.17 9.53 -17.32
CA GLY A 56 -19.19 8.86 -16.50
C GLY A 56 -18.70 7.51 -15.97
N GLY A 57 -18.14 6.67 -16.83
CA GLY A 57 -17.57 5.38 -16.44
C GLY A 57 -16.44 5.51 -15.42
N TYR A 58 -15.55 6.48 -15.60
CA TYR A 58 -14.47 6.76 -14.65
C TYR A 58 -15.02 7.22 -13.29
N ILE A 59 -16.02 8.11 -13.27
CA ILE A 59 -16.66 8.57 -12.03
C ILE A 59 -17.26 7.37 -11.27
N LEU A 60 -18.00 6.50 -11.96
CA LEU A 60 -18.56 5.29 -11.36
C LEU A 60 -17.47 4.37 -10.84
N ALA A 61 -16.39 4.17 -11.60
CA ALA A 61 -15.24 3.38 -11.19
C ALA A 61 -14.63 3.88 -9.87
N VAL A 62 -14.45 5.20 -9.72
CA VAL A 62 -13.94 5.81 -8.48
C VAL A 62 -14.90 5.58 -7.30
N VAL A 63 -16.20 5.76 -7.52
CA VAL A 63 -17.22 5.58 -6.48
C VAL A 63 -17.27 4.10 -6.05
N PHE A 64 -17.21 3.16 -6.98
CA PHE A 64 -17.30 1.71 -6.72
C PHE A 64 -15.95 1.03 -6.45
N PHE A 65 -14.92 1.78 -6.04
CA PHE A 65 -13.61 1.25 -5.65
C PHE A 65 -12.85 0.49 -6.76
N VAL A 66 -13.21 0.69 -8.03
CA VAL A 66 -12.49 0.10 -9.16
C VAL A 66 -11.10 0.77 -9.30
N PRO A 67 -10.02 0.01 -9.58
CA PRO A 67 -8.69 0.59 -9.75
C PRO A 67 -8.65 1.64 -10.88
N GLY A 68 -8.24 2.87 -10.55
CA GLY A 68 -8.25 3.99 -11.50
C GLY A 68 -7.06 4.06 -12.47
N LEU A 69 -5.95 3.37 -12.18
CA LEU A 69 -4.73 3.44 -13.00
C LEU A 69 -4.95 2.91 -14.43
N PRO A 70 -5.52 1.70 -14.65
CA PRO A 70 -5.76 1.21 -16.01
C PRO A 70 -6.68 2.14 -16.81
N ILE A 71 -7.71 2.68 -16.17
CA ILE A 71 -8.69 3.61 -16.80
C ILE A 71 -8.03 4.95 -17.14
N THR A 72 -7.09 5.42 -16.31
CA THR A 72 -6.30 6.64 -16.55
C THR A 72 -5.40 6.47 -17.77
N VAL A 73 -4.68 5.35 -17.88
CA VAL A 73 -3.85 5.03 -19.05
C VAL A 73 -4.72 4.90 -20.31
N LEU A 74 -5.87 4.22 -20.20
CA LEU A 74 -6.86 4.09 -21.28
C LEU A 74 -7.33 5.46 -21.78
N GLY A 75 -7.58 6.43 -20.89
CA GLY A 75 -7.93 7.79 -21.28
C GLY A 75 -6.86 8.46 -22.16
N GLY A 76 -5.59 8.22 -21.86
CA GLY A 76 -4.47 8.66 -22.70
C GLY A 76 -4.44 7.94 -24.06
N VAL A 77 -4.69 6.63 -24.07
CA VAL A 77 -4.70 5.81 -25.30
C VAL A 77 -5.85 6.18 -26.24
N VAL A 78 -7.03 6.48 -25.70
CA VAL A 78 -8.25 6.76 -26.49
C VAL A 78 -8.30 8.20 -26.98
N PHE A 79 -8.02 9.17 -26.11
CA PHE A 79 -8.21 10.59 -26.42
C PHE A 79 -6.90 11.33 -26.71
N GLY A 80 -5.77 10.62 -26.59
CA GLY A 80 -4.44 11.20 -26.72
C GLY A 80 -3.96 11.91 -25.45
N PRO A 81 -2.70 12.37 -25.45
CA PRO A 81 -2.02 12.87 -24.26
C PRO A 81 -2.70 14.08 -23.61
N ILE A 82 -3.06 15.10 -24.40
CA ILE A 82 -3.58 16.37 -23.86
C ILE A 82 -5.06 16.24 -23.45
N ARG A 83 -5.92 15.75 -24.37
CA ARG A 83 -7.36 15.61 -24.10
C ARG A 83 -7.63 14.51 -23.07
N GLY A 84 -6.88 13.41 -23.11
CA GLY A 84 -6.94 12.35 -22.10
C GLY A 84 -6.60 12.87 -20.70
N THR A 85 -5.57 13.71 -20.57
CA THR A 85 -5.25 14.36 -19.28
C THR A 85 -6.42 15.18 -18.78
N LEU A 86 -7.02 16.02 -19.64
CA LEU A 86 -8.15 16.88 -19.26
C LEU A 86 -9.36 16.06 -18.82
N TYR A 87 -9.76 15.05 -19.61
CA TYR A 87 -10.94 14.21 -19.31
C TYR A 87 -10.74 13.38 -18.05
N VAL A 88 -9.57 12.76 -17.86
CA VAL A 88 -9.28 12.00 -16.64
C VAL A 88 -9.24 12.92 -15.43
N TRP A 89 -8.59 14.08 -15.53
CA TRP A 89 -8.50 15.03 -14.42
C TRP A 89 -9.88 15.53 -13.97
N MET A 90 -10.76 15.86 -14.92
CA MET A 90 -12.14 16.24 -14.62
C MET A 90 -12.91 15.08 -13.96
N ALA A 91 -12.86 13.89 -14.57
CA ALA A 91 -13.57 12.72 -14.05
C ALA A 91 -13.09 12.31 -12.66
N ALA A 92 -11.78 12.35 -12.42
CA ALA A 92 -11.17 12.00 -11.15
C ALA A 92 -11.47 13.05 -10.07
N THR A 93 -11.54 14.33 -10.43
CA THR A 93 -11.98 15.41 -9.52
C THR A 93 -13.44 15.20 -9.11
N VAL A 94 -14.34 15.01 -10.08
CA VAL A 94 -15.78 14.80 -9.81
C VAL A 94 -16.01 13.51 -9.02
N GLY A 95 -15.36 12.40 -9.41
CA GLY A 95 -15.47 11.12 -8.72
C GLY A 95 -14.95 11.18 -7.28
N ALA A 96 -13.81 11.83 -7.04
CA ALA A 96 -13.28 12.03 -5.71
C ALA A 96 -14.21 12.89 -4.84
N SER A 97 -14.75 13.98 -5.39
CA SER A 97 -15.74 14.83 -4.73
C SER A 97 -17.02 14.07 -4.39
N LEU A 98 -17.53 13.22 -5.29
CA LEU A 98 -18.71 12.41 -5.03
C LEU A 98 -18.47 11.36 -3.94
N ALA A 99 -17.37 10.60 -4.01
CA ALA A 99 -16.98 9.64 -2.98
C ALA A 99 -16.83 10.31 -1.60
N PHE A 100 -16.24 11.50 -1.56
CA PHE A 100 -16.14 12.31 -0.36
C PHE A 100 -17.52 12.72 0.19
N LEU A 101 -18.43 13.19 -0.66
CA LEU A 101 -19.78 13.59 -0.24
C LEU A 101 -20.62 12.38 0.22
N VAL A 102 -20.49 11.24 -0.46
CA VAL A 102 -21.10 9.97 -0.03
C VAL A 102 -20.61 9.61 1.38
N ALA A 103 -19.30 9.63 1.62
CA ALA A 103 -18.76 9.42 2.97
C ALA A 103 -19.29 10.45 3.98
N ARG A 104 -19.29 11.73 3.61
CA ARG A 104 -19.67 12.88 4.46
C ARG A 104 -21.11 12.80 4.93
N TYR A 105 -22.04 12.41 4.06
CA TYR A 105 -23.47 12.44 4.35
C TYR A 105 -24.03 11.08 4.73
N ALA A 106 -23.52 9.98 4.13
CA ALA A 106 -24.02 8.64 4.45
C ALA A 106 -23.42 8.08 5.74
N LEU A 107 -22.18 8.44 6.12
CA LEU A 107 -21.50 7.87 7.30
C LEU A 107 -21.36 8.81 8.50
N ARG A 108 -21.84 10.06 8.42
CA ARG A 108 -21.62 11.11 9.46
C ARG A 108 -21.93 10.65 10.89
N GLY A 109 -23.07 9.97 11.09
CA GLY A 109 -23.51 9.53 12.41
C GLY A 109 -22.67 8.41 13.01
N THR A 110 -22.12 7.53 12.18
CA THR A 110 -21.25 6.42 12.61
C THR A 110 -19.82 6.90 12.84
N VAL A 111 -19.34 7.80 11.98
CA VAL A 111 -18.00 8.39 12.07
C VAL A 111 -17.82 9.19 13.35
N GLU A 112 -18.80 10.02 13.73
CA GLU A 112 -18.74 10.74 15.01
C GLU A 112 -18.68 9.80 16.22
N SER A 113 -19.27 8.61 16.13
CA SER A 113 -19.18 7.61 17.20
C SER A 113 -17.82 6.91 17.23
N TRP A 114 -17.21 6.63 16.08
CA TRP A 114 -15.90 5.98 15.98
C TRP A 114 -14.75 6.92 16.37
N VAL A 115 -14.82 8.19 15.97
CA VAL A 115 -13.85 9.21 16.37
C VAL A 115 -13.89 9.44 17.88
N ARG A 116 -15.07 9.42 18.51
CA ARG A 116 -15.21 9.47 19.98
C ARG A 116 -14.73 8.20 20.67
N ALA A 117 -14.83 7.04 20.01
CA ALA A 117 -14.43 5.74 20.57
C ALA A 117 -12.92 5.49 20.52
N SER A 118 -12.15 6.22 19.69
CA SER A 118 -10.71 6.01 19.55
C SER A 118 -9.90 7.31 19.69
N PRO A 119 -9.04 7.43 20.71
CA PRO A 119 -8.16 8.59 20.91
C PRO A 119 -7.23 8.86 19.71
N ARG A 120 -6.84 7.82 18.96
CA ARG A 120 -5.99 7.95 17.75
C ARG A 120 -6.75 8.63 16.60
N LEU A 121 -8.00 8.23 16.37
CA LEU A 121 -8.85 8.84 15.34
C LEU A 121 -9.20 10.29 15.68
N ALA A 122 -9.45 10.61 16.96
CA ALA A 122 -9.65 11.98 17.42
C ALA A 122 -8.42 12.87 17.19
N ARG A 123 -7.21 12.36 17.42
CA ARG A 123 -5.96 13.09 17.13
C ARG A 123 -5.77 13.35 15.64
N ILE A 124 -6.06 12.36 14.78
CA ILE A 124 -5.99 12.52 13.32
C ILE A 124 -7.04 13.52 12.83
N ASP A 125 -8.26 13.46 13.34
CA ASP A 125 -9.34 14.41 12.99
C ASP A 125 -8.98 15.85 13.39
N GLY A 126 -8.36 16.06 14.55
CA GLY A 126 -7.83 17.37 14.97
C GLY A 126 -6.72 17.89 14.05
N LEU A 127 -5.75 17.06 13.69
CA LEU A 127 -4.68 17.44 12.75
C LEU A 127 -5.22 17.78 11.36
N VAL A 128 -6.23 17.03 10.88
CA VAL A 128 -6.90 17.29 9.59
C VAL A 128 -7.78 18.53 9.66
N ALA A 129 -8.34 18.89 10.81
CA ALA A 129 -9.08 20.14 10.97
C ALA A 129 -8.17 21.37 10.88
N GLU A 130 -6.98 21.33 11.48
CA GLU A 130 -6.04 22.47 11.47
C GLU A 130 -5.22 22.57 10.18
N HIS A 131 -4.79 21.44 9.63
CA HIS A 131 -3.82 21.39 8.52
C HIS A 131 -4.35 20.61 7.30
N GLY A 132 -5.67 20.50 7.14
CA GLY A 132 -6.33 19.62 6.18
C GLY A 132 -5.82 19.74 4.74
N TRP A 133 -5.66 20.96 4.23
CA TRP A 133 -5.14 21.17 2.87
C TRP A 133 -3.70 20.68 2.71
N ARG A 134 -2.84 20.86 3.72
CA ARG A 134 -1.46 20.34 3.67
C ARG A 134 -1.48 18.82 3.66
N ILE A 135 -2.28 18.20 4.52
CA ILE A 135 -2.39 16.74 4.60
C ILE A 135 -2.90 16.14 3.29
N VAL A 136 -3.92 16.75 2.67
CA VAL A 136 -4.41 16.34 1.34
C VAL A 136 -3.32 16.50 0.29
N MET A 137 -2.65 17.65 0.24
CA MET A 137 -1.56 17.87 -0.71
C MET A 137 -0.47 16.80 -0.58
N LEU A 138 -0.03 16.51 0.65
CA LEU A 138 1.00 15.52 0.93
C LEU A 138 0.61 14.10 0.50
N THR A 139 -0.58 13.65 0.88
CA THR A 139 -1.06 12.29 0.60
C THR A 139 -1.48 12.06 -0.85
N ARG A 140 -1.75 13.12 -1.61
CA ARG A 140 -1.99 13.04 -3.06
C ARG A 140 -0.70 12.98 -3.86
N LEU A 141 0.31 13.73 -3.43
CA LEU A 141 1.61 13.76 -4.11
C LEU A 141 2.48 12.56 -3.74
N VAL A 142 2.34 12.06 -2.51
CA VAL A 142 2.98 10.83 -2.05
C VAL A 142 1.91 9.73 -2.03
N PRO A 143 1.94 8.76 -2.96
CA PRO A 143 0.92 7.72 -3.07
C PRO A 143 1.06 6.68 -1.94
N LEU A 144 0.93 7.13 -0.68
CA LEU A 144 0.96 6.30 0.52
C LEU A 144 -0.32 5.47 0.67
N PHE A 145 -1.42 5.88 0.03
CA PHE A 145 -2.71 5.23 0.21
C PHE A 145 -3.42 5.04 -1.13
N PRO A 146 -4.23 3.98 -1.30
CA PRO A 146 -5.04 3.81 -2.51
C PRO A 146 -5.97 5.01 -2.73
N PHE A 147 -6.03 5.52 -3.97
CA PHE A 147 -6.80 6.71 -4.33
C PHE A 147 -8.27 6.67 -3.87
N ASN A 148 -8.94 5.54 -4.09
CA ASN A 148 -10.34 5.35 -3.72
C ASN A 148 -10.52 5.45 -2.21
N LEU A 149 -9.66 4.78 -1.43
CA LEU A 149 -9.71 4.82 0.04
C LEU A 149 -9.53 6.23 0.58
N GLN A 150 -8.57 6.99 0.04
CA GLN A 150 -8.35 8.38 0.43
C GLN A 150 -9.62 9.23 0.28
N ASN A 151 -10.36 9.06 -0.82
CA ASN A 151 -11.56 9.86 -1.09
C ASN A 151 -12.62 9.71 0.01
N TYR A 152 -12.87 8.47 0.44
CA TYR A 152 -13.80 8.19 1.54
C TYR A 152 -13.22 8.58 2.90
N ALA A 153 -11.92 8.36 3.13
CA ALA A 153 -11.24 8.74 4.38
C ALA A 153 -11.27 10.25 4.65
N TYR A 154 -11.15 11.09 3.63
CA TYR A 154 -11.32 12.53 3.82
C TYR A 154 -12.77 12.92 4.06
N GLY A 155 -13.72 12.21 3.45
CA GLY A 155 -15.15 12.43 3.68
C GLY A 155 -15.58 12.19 5.13
N ILE A 156 -14.88 11.33 5.86
CA ILE A 156 -15.14 11.09 7.29
C ILE A 156 -14.44 12.08 8.25
N THR A 157 -13.49 12.89 7.77
CA THR A 157 -12.82 13.90 8.61
C THR A 157 -13.53 15.24 8.58
N ARG A 158 -13.15 16.16 9.48
CA ARG A 158 -13.69 17.54 9.55
C ARG A 158 -13.22 18.49 8.44
N ILE A 159 -12.44 18.03 7.46
CA ILE A 159 -11.97 18.91 6.38
C ILE A 159 -13.13 19.47 5.54
N GLY A 160 -13.07 20.77 5.24
CA GLY A 160 -14.02 21.44 4.35
C GLY A 160 -13.99 20.88 2.92
N PHE A 161 -15.16 20.78 2.28
CA PHE A 161 -15.30 20.23 0.93
C PHE A 161 -14.38 20.94 -0.09
N TRP A 162 -14.39 22.27 -0.11
CA TRP A 162 -13.61 23.04 -1.07
C TRP A 162 -12.10 22.92 -0.86
N ALA A 163 -11.64 22.92 0.40
CA ALA A 163 -10.23 22.67 0.71
C ALA A 163 -9.79 21.28 0.21
N TYR A 164 -10.63 20.26 0.39
CA TYR A 164 -10.36 18.92 -0.14
C TYR A 164 -10.37 18.89 -1.68
N ALA A 165 -11.43 19.40 -2.31
CA ALA A 165 -11.69 19.27 -3.74
C ALA A 165 -10.67 20.06 -4.57
N VAL A 166 -10.42 21.32 -4.22
CA VAL A 166 -9.45 22.18 -4.94
C VAL A 166 -8.03 21.65 -4.76
N THR A 167 -7.63 21.33 -3.53
CA THR A 167 -6.28 20.81 -3.29
C THR A 167 -6.08 19.46 -3.98
N SER A 168 -7.04 18.54 -3.90
CA SER A 168 -6.95 17.26 -4.62
C SER A 168 -6.86 17.48 -6.12
N SER A 169 -7.74 18.32 -6.69
CA SER A 169 -7.76 18.59 -8.12
C SER A 169 -6.41 19.12 -8.62
N LEU A 170 -5.81 20.08 -7.93
CA LEU A 170 -4.50 20.62 -8.31
C LEU A 170 -3.37 19.60 -8.16
N CYS A 171 -3.35 18.85 -7.06
CA CYS A 171 -2.29 17.88 -6.78
C CYS A 171 -2.34 16.65 -7.69
N MET A 172 -3.50 16.34 -8.28
CA MET A 172 -3.67 15.22 -9.18
C MET A 172 -3.20 15.50 -10.61
N ILE A 173 -3.07 16.77 -11.02
CA ILE A 173 -2.68 17.15 -12.39
C ILE A 173 -1.34 16.50 -12.80
N PRO A 174 -0.25 16.61 -12.04
CA PRO A 174 1.05 16.07 -12.46
C PRO A 174 1.03 14.55 -12.62
N GLY A 175 0.40 13.85 -11.68
CA GLY A 175 0.28 12.39 -11.71
C GLY A 175 -0.62 11.93 -12.86
N THR A 176 -1.77 12.59 -13.04
CA THR A 176 -2.70 12.30 -14.15
C THR A 176 -1.99 12.49 -15.48
N ALA A 177 -1.34 13.64 -15.67
CA ALA A 177 -0.60 13.95 -16.89
C ALA A 177 0.50 12.92 -17.17
N ALA A 178 1.28 12.50 -16.18
CA ALA A 178 2.31 11.49 -16.39
C ALA A 178 1.76 10.17 -16.96
N PHE A 179 0.66 9.67 -16.39
CA PHE A 179 0.06 8.40 -16.83
C PHE A 179 -0.69 8.51 -18.16
N THR A 180 -1.39 9.61 -18.42
CA THR A 180 -2.09 9.85 -19.69
C THR A 180 -1.14 10.18 -20.83
N LEU A 181 -0.01 10.87 -20.55
CA LEU A 181 1.07 11.08 -21.52
C LEU A 181 1.70 9.74 -21.93
N ALA A 182 1.97 8.85 -20.97
CA ALA A 182 2.45 7.51 -21.25
C ALA A 182 1.44 6.69 -22.07
N GLY A 183 0.15 6.75 -21.72
CA GLY A 183 -0.94 6.14 -22.50
C GLY A 183 -1.05 6.70 -23.93
N GLY A 184 -0.99 8.02 -24.09
CA GLY A 184 -1.04 8.67 -25.40
C GLY A 184 0.15 8.28 -26.29
N ALA A 185 1.34 8.18 -25.70
CA ALA A 185 2.55 7.72 -26.39
C ALA A 185 2.40 6.30 -26.97
N LEU A 186 1.66 5.41 -26.30
CA LEU A 186 1.33 4.07 -26.81
C LEU A 186 0.39 4.11 -28.03
N SER A 187 -0.53 5.09 -28.08
CA SER A 187 -1.53 5.21 -29.16
C SER A 187 -0.99 5.80 -30.46
N GLU A 188 -0.05 6.76 -30.37
CA GLU A 188 0.45 7.48 -31.55
C GLU A 188 1.42 6.64 -32.41
N GLY A 189 1.97 5.55 -31.87
CA GLY A 189 2.83 4.62 -32.60
C GLY A 189 4.07 5.26 -33.24
N ARG A 190 4.82 4.49 -34.04
CA ARG A 190 6.11 4.89 -34.64
C ARG A 190 6.05 6.07 -35.64
N GLY A 191 4.86 6.63 -35.93
CA GLY A 191 4.69 7.73 -36.89
C GLY A 191 5.22 9.08 -36.41
N ALA A 192 5.38 9.26 -35.09
CA ALA A 192 5.91 10.49 -34.50
C ALA A 192 6.88 10.21 -33.34
N ILE A 193 7.90 9.37 -33.58
CA ILE A 193 8.90 8.96 -32.57
C ILE A 193 9.42 10.13 -31.73
N LYS A 194 9.68 11.30 -32.35
CA LYS A 194 10.08 12.51 -31.61
C LYS A 194 9.04 12.96 -30.58
N ARG A 195 7.74 13.00 -30.92
CA ARG A 195 6.67 13.38 -29.99
C ARG A 195 6.47 12.33 -28.90
N THR A 196 6.46 11.04 -29.27
CA THR A 196 6.40 9.92 -28.32
C THR A 196 7.53 9.99 -27.30
N LEU A 197 8.77 10.22 -27.74
CA LEU A 197 9.93 10.38 -26.85
C LEU A 197 9.81 11.61 -25.96
N ILE A 198 9.33 12.74 -26.48
CA ILE A 198 9.07 13.94 -25.67
C ILE A 198 8.02 13.65 -24.60
N TYR A 199 6.91 12.98 -24.93
CA TYR A 199 5.87 12.66 -23.96
C TYR A 199 6.34 11.69 -22.89
N LEU A 200 7.13 10.67 -23.26
CA LEU A 200 7.73 9.74 -22.29
C LEU A 200 8.78 10.44 -21.43
N ALA A 201 9.59 11.34 -21.99
CA ALA A 201 10.55 12.13 -21.25
C ALA A 201 9.86 13.07 -20.26
N VAL A 202 8.81 13.80 -20.69
CA VAL A 202 8.02 14.67 -19.82
C VAL A 202 7.32 13.86 -18.73
N ALA A 203 6.71 12.73 -19.07
CA ALA A 203 6.09 11.82 -18.09
C ALA A 203 7.13 11.31 -17.08
N GLY A 204 8.31 10.88 -17.55
CA GLY A 204 9.42 10.45 -16.70
C GLY A 204 9.90 11.56 -15.76
N VAL A 205 10.10 12.77 -16.27
CA VAL A 205 10.47 13.95 -15.46
C VAL A 205 9.40 14.26 -14.42
N LEU A 206 8.12 14.27 -14.81
CA LEU A 206 7.01 14.48 -13.87
C LEU A 206 6.99 13.41 -12.77
N LEU A 207 7.16 12.13 -13.11
CA LEU A 207 7.21 11.04 -12.13
C LEU A 207 8.42 11.18 -11.19
N VAL A 208 9.59 11.55 -11.71
CA VAL A 208 10.78 11.80 -10.91
C VAL A 208 10.55 12.98 -9.97
N LEU A 209 10.02 14.11 -10.45
CA LEU A 209 9.72 15.28 -9.63
C LEU A 209 8.71 14.95 -8.52
N ILE A 210 7.64 14.22 -8.85
CA ILE A 210 6.64 13.73 -7.89
C ILE A 210 7.31 12.82 -6.86
N SER A 211 8.24 11.93 -7.28
CA SER A 211 8.94 11.00 -6.38
C SER A 211 9.99 11.68 -5.50
N LEU A 212 10.58 12.79 -5.93
CA LEU A 212 11.53 13.58 -5.15
C LEU A 212 10.83 14.50 -4.13
N LEU A 213 9.58 14.86 -4.40
CA LEU A 213 8.79 15.74 -3.55
C LEU A 213 8.60 15.22 -2.10
N PRO A 214 8.27 13.93 -1.84
CA PRO A 214 8.25 13.39 -0.48
C PRO A 214 9.57 13.56 0.27
N ARG A 215 10.71 13.36 -0.41
CA ARG A 215 12.04 13.52 0.19
C ARG A 215 12.34 14.97 0.54
N TRP A 216 11.96 15.89 -0.34
CA TRP A 216 12.13 17.33 -0.11
C TRP A 216 11.25 17.83 1.04
N ILE A 217 10.00 17.37 1.11
CA ILE A 217 9.05 17.72 2.17
C ILE A 217 9.46 17.10 3.50
N GLY A 218 9.90 15.84 3.50
CA GLY A 218 10.39 15.15 4.70
C GLY A 218 11.63 15.81 5.31
N ARG A 219 12.47 16.44 4.49
CA ARG A 219 13.62 17.24 4.95
C ARG A 219 13.21 18.59 5.55
N ARG A 220 12.05 19.16 5.17
CA ARG A 220 11.62 20.50 5.62
C ARG A 220 10.51 20.52 6.67
N SER A 221 9.78 19.42 6.89
CA SER A 221 8.64 19.40 7.80
C SER A 221 8.57 18.13 8.66
N ARG A 222 8.48 18.31 9.99
CA ARG A 222 8.30 17.20 10.96
C ARG A 222 7.03 16.39 10.68
N LEU A 223 5.95 17.07 10.25
CA LEU A 223 4.68 16.46 9.85
C LEU A 223 4.83 15.50 8.65
N GLY A 224 5.64 15.88 7.65
CA GLY A 224 5.90 15.04 6.47
C GLY A 224 6.70 13.79 6.81
N ALA A 225 7.69 13.92 7.70
CA ALA A 225 8.48 12.78 8.19
C ALA A 225 7.62 11.78 8.98
N ASP A 226 6.73 12.26 9.86
CA ASP A 226 5.83 11.41 10.64
C ASP A 226 4.76 10.74 9.77
N LEU A 227 4.25 11.42 8.74
CA LEU A 227 3.30 10.85 7.77
C LEU A 227 3.95 9.82 6.84
N LEU A 228 5.19 10.01 6.41
CA LEU A 228 5.96 9.02 5.66
C LEU A 228 6.21 7.75 6.49
N LYS A 229 6.57 7.92 7.77
CA LYS A 229 6.72 6.80 8.72
C LYS A 229 5.39 6.09 8.99
N SER A 230 4.29 6.83 9.15
CA SER A 230 2.95 6.27 9.43
C SER A 230 2.28 5.65 8.20
N GLY A 231 2.53 6.19 7.00
CA GLY A 231 2.03 5.68 5.72
C GLY A 231 2.64 4.33 5.38
N ALA A 232 3.94 4.13 5.64
CA ALA A 232 4.57 2.81 5.56
C ALA A 232 3.85 1.79 6.48
N VAL A 233 3.58 2.17 7.73
CA VAL A 233 2.88 1.31 8.71
C VAL A 233 1.43 1.00 8.29
N THR A 234 0.75 1.93 7.64
CA THR A 234 -0.67 1.74 7.26
C THR A 234 -0.86 1.02 5.92
N VAL A 235 0.06 1.18 4.96
CA VAL A 235 0.15 0.29 3.78
C VAL A 235 0.47 -1.12 4.23
N THR A 236 1.39 -1.29 5.19
CA THR A 236 1.63 -2.59 5.81
C THR A 236 0.37 -3.12 6.49
N LEU A 237 -0.43 -2.30 7.20
CA LEU A 237 -1.70 -2.70 7.84
C LEU A 237 -2.84 -3.05 6.85
N LEU A 238 -2.97 -2.35 5.72
CA LEU A 238 -3.99 -2.64 4.70
C LEU A 238 -3.57 -3.80 3.79
N ALA A 239 -2.28 -3.90 3.47
CA ALA A 239 -1.72 -5.07 2.79
C ALA A 239 -1.80 -6.32 3.69
N SER A 240 -1.65 -6.17 5.01
CA SER A 240 -1.87 -7.25 5.98
C SER A 240 -3.34 -7.57 6.21
N ALA A 241 -4.26 -6.59 6.15
CA ALA A 241 -5.71 -6.86 6.20
C ALA A 241 -6.21 -7.70 5.01
N ALA A 242 -5.58 -7.56 3.83
CA ALA A 242 -5.90 -8.38 2.65
C ALA A 242 -5.22 -9.76 2.65
N SER A 243 -4.31 -10.05 3.59
CA SER A 243 -3.46 -11.25 3.58
C SER A 243 -3.38 -11.98 4.94
N ALA A 244 -4.26 -11.62 5.88
CA ALA A 244 -4.16 -11.93 7.31
C ALA A 244 -4.21 -13.41 7.72
N HIS A 245 -4.36 -14.38 6.81
CA HIS A 245 -4.31 -15.80 7.16
C HIS A 245 -3.14 -16.58 6.53
N ALA A 246 -2.47 -16.02 5.51
CA ALA A 246 -1.35 -16.69 4.82
C ALA A 246 0.01 -15.96 5.00
N ALA A 247 0.00 -14.71 5.47
CA ALA A 247 1.18 -13.85 5.46
C ALA A 247 2.14 -14.04 6.66
N GLY A 248 1.69 -14.57 7.80
CA GLY A 248 2.56 -14.73 8.98
C GLY A 248 3.76 -15.65 8.69
N ASP A 249 3.51 -16.76 7.99
CA ASP A 249 4.55 -17.70 7.59
C ASP A 249 5.42 -17.13 6.45
N ALA A 250 4.80 -16.46 5.46
CA ALA A 250 5.53 -15.89 4.32
C ALA A 250 6.42 -14.70 4.71
N TYR A 251 5.99 -13.85 5.65
CA TYR A 251 6.75 -12.70 6.13
C TYR A 251 7.92 -13.15 7.01
N ALA A 252 7.72 -14.13 7.90
CA ALA A 252 8.80 -14.72 8.69
C ALA A 252 9.88 -15.37 7.82
N LYS A 253 9.50 -16.04 6.72
CA LYS A 253 10.43 -16.56 5.70
C LYS A 253 11.19 -15.45 4.98
N LEU A 254 10.52 -14.34 4.65
CA LEU A 254 11.13 -13.17 3.99
C LEU A 254 12.14 -12.45 4.90
N LEU A 255 11.87 -12.39 6.21
CA LEU A 255 12.80 -11.84 7.20
C LEU A 255 14.08 -12.66 7.30
N ALA A 256 13.99 -13.99 7.19
CA ALA A 256 15.17 -14.86 7.14
C ALA A 256 16.04 -14.61 5.88
N ALA A 257 15.45 -14.09 4.80
CA ALA A 257 16.15 -13.78 3.55
C ALA A 257 16.62 -12.32 3.43
N HIS A 258 16.20 -11.42 4.34
CA HIS A 258 16.57 -10.01 4.26
C HIS A 258 17.90 -9.73 4.97
N VAL A 259 18.80 -9.08 4.22
CA VAL A 259 20.19 -8.76 4.57
C VAL A 259 20.31 -8.19 5.97
N CYS A 260 21.02 -8.91 6.81
CA CYS A 260 21.35 -8.55 8.18
C CYS A 260 22.87 -8.75 8.30
N ALA A 261 23.58 -7.69 8.68
CA ALA A 261 25.05 -7.64 8.70
C ALA A 261 25.61 -7.97 10.10
N SER A 262 24.90 -8.79 10.86
CA SER A 262 25.33 -9.29 12.18
C SER A 262 25.66 -10.78 12.10
N LEU A 263 26.49 -11.30 12.99
CA LEU A 263 26.80 -12.73 13.01
C LEU A 263 25.58 -13.62 13.33
N SER A 264 24.52 -13.05 13.90
CA SER A 264 23.29 -13.77 14.29
C SER A 264 22.28 -13.96 13.14
N CYS A 265 22.60 -13.52 11.92
CA CYS A 265 21.69 -13.60 10.77
C CYS A 265 21.85 -14.93 9.99
N PRO A 266 20.81 -15.38 9.26
CA PRO A 266 20.91 -16.53 8.37
C PRO A 266 21.96 -16.34 7.27
N ASP A 267 22.62 -17.43 6.86
CA ASP A 267 23.61 -17.39 5.77
C ASP A 267 22.95 -17.07 4.44
N LEU A 268 23.57 -16.19 3.64
CA LEU A 268 23.05 -15.77 2.34
C LEU A 268 23.21 -16.90 1.30
N ARG A 269 22.17 -17.13 0.50
CA ARG A 269 22.26 -18.01 -0.68
C ARG A 269 22.69 -17.21 -1.91
N ALA A 270 23.48 -17.84 -2.78
CA ALA A 270 23.87 -17.28 -4.07
C ALA A 270 22.78 -17.41 -5.15
N GLU A 271 21.74 -18.21 -4.89
CA GLU A 271 20.64 -18.51 -5.81
C GLU A 271 19.38 -17.68 -5.49
N PRO A 272 18.50 -17.41 -6.47
CA PRO A 272 17.24 -16.71 -6.23
C PRO A 272 16.32 -17.44 -5.24
N TYR A 273 15.74 -16.69 -4.30
CA TYR A 273 14.85 -17.24 -3.28
C TYR A 273 13.51 -17.71 -3.86
N GLY A 274 13.25 -19.02 -3.79
CA GLY A 274 11.93 -19.64 -4.00
C GLY A 274 11.29 -20.06 -2.67
N ALA A 275 9.98 -20.29 -2.65
CA ALA A 275 9.24 -20.63 -1.42
C ALA A 275 9.81 -21.87 -0.69
N ALA A 276 10.14 -22.94 -1.43
CA ALA A 276 10.73 -24.15 -0.86
C ALA A 276 12.16 -23.92 -0.33
N ALA A 277 12.96 -23.12 -1.04
CA ALA A 277 14.32 -22.76 -0.63
C ALA A 277 14.34 -21.93 0.66
N LEU A 278 13.30 -21.11 0.88
CA LEU A 278 13.12 -20.32 2.10
C LEU A 278 12.76 -21.19 3.31
N ASP A 279 11.88 -22.18 3.14
CA ASP A 279 11.54 -23.12 4.21
C ASP A 279 12.77 -23.94 4.65
N GLU A 280 13.57 -24.42 3.69
CA GLU A 280 14.81 -25.15 3.94
C GLU A 280 15.84 -24.28 4.70
N GLN A 281 16.08 -23.06 4.24
CA GLN A 281 17.03 -22.14 4.88
C GLN A 281 16.58 -21.74 6.28
N THR A 282 15.27 -21.53 6.49
CA THR A 282 14.70 -21.22 7.80
C THR A 282 14.93 -22.38 8.76
N ALA A 283 14.65 -23.61 8.33
CA ALA A 283 14.89 -24.80 9.14
C ALA A 283 16.38 -24.95 9.49
N HIS A 284 17.27 -24.81 8.50
CA HIS A 284 18.72 -24.88 8.71
C HIS A 284 19.21 -23.81 9.71
N PHE A 285 18.77 -22.56 9.54
CA PHE A 285 19.09 -21.47 10.45
C PHE A 285 18.70 -21.82 11.89
N LEU A 286 17.45 -22.25 12.11
CA LEU A 286 16.93 -22.59 13.45
C LEU A 286 17.67 -23.75 14.15
N THR A 287 18.41 -24.58 13.41
CA THR A 287 19.26 -25.62 13.99
C THR A 287 20.64 -25.14 14.41
N ASN A 288 21.05 -23.92 14.03
CA ASN A 288 22.37 -23.40 14.32
C ASN A 288 22.42 -22.75 15.72
N PRO A 289 23.15 -23.34 16.69
CA PRO A 289 23.17 -22.87 18.06
C PRO A 289 23.95 -21.57 18.26
N THR A 290 24.88 -21.25 17.36
CA THR A 290 25.69 -20.02 17.47
C THR A 290 25.00 -18.81 16.84
N LYS A 291 24.01 -19.04 15.95
CA LYS A 291 23.33 -17.97 15.22
C LYS A 291 21.86 -17.79 15.59
N ALA A 292 21.11 -18.88 15.79
CA ALA A 292 19.66 -18.81 15.84
C ALA A 292 19.05 -19.16 17.19
N LEU A 293 19.42 -20.30 17.78
CA LEU A 293 18.77 -20.83 18.98
C LEU A 293 19.75 -21.71 19.78
N GLU A 294 20.09 -21.23 20.98
CA GLU A 294 20.82 -21.97 21.99
C GLU A 294 19.83 -22.33 23.13
N PRO A 295 19.28 -23.56 23.14
CA PRO A 295 18.33 -23.97 24.17
C PRO A 295 19.06 -24.23 25.50
N GLY A 296 18.50 -23.72 26.59
CA GLY A 296 18.98 -23.97 27.95
C GLY A 296 18.80 -25.43 28.35
N LEU A 297 19.62 -25.87 29.30
CA LEU A 297 19.61 -27.25 29.81
C LEU A 297 18.30 -27.64 30.50
N ASP A 298 17.52 -26.65 30.94
CA ASP A 298 16.24 -26.82 31.63
C ASP A 298 15.03 -26.97 30.69
N GLY A 299 15.24 -26.77 29.37
CA GLY A 299 14.18 -26.79 28.35
C GLY A 299 13.13 -25.68 28.52
N ARG A 300 13.33 -24.75 29.45
CA ARG A 300 12.43 -23.63 29.78
C ARG A 300 13.02 -22.28 29.43
N THR A 301 14.33 -22.22 29.24
CA THR A 301 15.05 -21.04 28.79
C THR A 301 15.72 -21.30 27.46
N ALA A 302 15.89 -20.27 26.64
CA ALA A 302 16.70 -20.33 25.43
C ALA A 302 17.23 -18.95 25.07
N ARG A 303 18.46 -18.89 24.55
CA ARG A 303 18.97 -17.69 23.88
C ARG A 303 18.68 -17.81 22.39
N ILE A 304 18.06 -16.78 21.81
CA ILE A 304 17.72 -16.76 20.38
C ILE A 304 18.29 -15.54 19.67
N SER A 305 18.40 -15.61 18.35
CA SER A 305 18.81 -14.47 17.53
C SER A 305 17.97 -13.22 17.83
N SER A 306 18.63 -12.08 17.92
CA SER A 306 17.97 -10.76 18.08
C SER A 306 17.02 -10.41 16.94
N ILE A 307 17.07 -11.11 15.79
CA ILE A 307 16.10 -10.92 14.71
C ILE A 307 14.67 -11.13 15.22
N PHE A 308 14.45 -12.11 16.11
CA PHE A 308 13.14 -12.36 16.68
C PHE A 308 12.70 -11.23 17.62
N ARG A 309 13.64 -10.54 18.27
CA ARG A 309 13.36 -9.34 19.08
C ARG A 309 12.80 -8.23 18.22
N TRP A 310 13.44 -7.94 17.09
CA TRP A 310 13.06 -6.84 16.19
C TRP A 310 11.69 -7.05 15.54
N PHE A 311 11.33 -8.30 15.27
CA PHE A 311 10.09 -8.67 14.57
C PHE A 311 9.07 -9.39 15.47
N THR A 312 9.17 -9.23 16.80
CA THR A 312 8.30 -9.93 17.77
C THR A 312 6.79 -9.77 17.44
N ALA A 313 6.39 -8.57 17.00
CA ALA A 313 4.99 -8.26 16.69
C ALA A 313 4.43 -9.09 15.51
N ASP A 314 5.29 -9.51 14.57
CA ASP A 314 4.88 -10.26 13.38
C ASP A 314 4.54 -11.71 13.71
N PHE A 315 5.07 -12.25 14.81
CA PHE A 315 4.80 -13.61 15.28
C PHE A 315 3.56 -13.69 16.20
N ALA A 316 3.03 -12.55 16.66
CA ALA A 316 1.90 -12.52 17.59
C ALA A 316 0.64 -13.20 17.00
N ALA A 317 0.39 -13.04 15.69
CA ALA A 317 -0.73 -13.67 15.00
C ALA A 317 -0.57 -15.20 14.84
N GLY A 318 0.67 -15.71 14.88
CA GLY A 318 1.03 -17.12 14.73
C GLY A 318 1.21 -17.87 16.05
N GLY A 319 0.85 -17.26 17.19
CA GLY A 319 1.01 -17.87 18.52
C GLY A 319 2.36 -17.60 19.19
N GLY A 320 3.13 -16.63 18.70
CA GLY A 320 4.39 -16.20 19.30
C GLY A 320 5.63 -16.78 18.64
N VAL A 321 6.80 -16.34 19.11
CA VAL A 321 8.10 -16.71 18.52
C VAL A 321 8.39 -18.19 18.73
N VAL A 322 8.13 -18.73 19.92
CA VAL A 322 8.35 -20.15 20.21
C VAL A 322 7.45 -21.05 19.38
N ALA A 323 6.21 -20.64 19.09
CA ALA A 323 5.31 -21.40 18.24
C ALA A 323 5.87 -21.52 16.80
N PHE A 324 6.40 -20.42 16.26
CA PHE A 324 7.06 -20.42 14.96
C PHE A 324 8.30 -21.31 14.94
N ILE A 325 9.19 -21.17 15.93
CA ILE A 325 10.41 -21.99 16.02
C ILE A 325 10.03 -23.47 16.11
N ARG A 326 9.03 -23.84 16.92
CA ARG A 326 8.59 -25.24 17.04
C ARG A 326 8.00 -25.80 15.74
N ALA A 327 7.32 -24.97 14.96
CA ALA A 327 6.71 -25.38 13.69
C ALA A 327 7.74 -25.54 12.56
N LYS A 328 8.84 -24.78 12.60
CA LYS A 328 9.83 -24.70 11.51
C LYS A 328 11.18 -25.33 11.81
N ALA A 329 11.52 -25.51 13.08
CA ALA A 329 12.72 -26.22 13.45
C ALA A 329 12.51 -27.74 13.26
N GLY A 330 13.62 -28.46 13.04
CA GLY A 330 13.60 -29.92 12.98
C GLY A 330 13.07 -30.57 14.26
N PRO A 331 12.65 -31.85 14.20
CA PRO A 331 12.03 -32.55 15.33
C PRO A 331 12.91 -32.56 16.60
N ASP A 332 14.23 -32.60 16.45
CA ASP A 332 15.18 -32.58 17.56
C ASP A 332 15.13 -31.26 18.35
N VAL A 333 15.13 -30.13 17.64
CA VAL A 333 15.05 -28.81 18.24
C VAL A 333 13.69 -28.59 18.87
N ALA A 334 12.61 -28.94 18.16
CA ALA A 334 11.25 -28.85 18.66
C ALA A 334 11.04 -29.65 19.96
N GLY A 335 11.69 -30.81 20.08
CA GLY A 335 11.71 -31.63 21.29
C GLY A 335 12.43 -30.96 22.47
N ARG A 336 13.58 -30.34 22.24
CA ARG A 336 14.37 -29.65 23.27
C ARG A 336 13.69 -28.39 23.82
N ILE A 337 12.89 -27.71 23.00
CA ILE A 337 12.14 -26.50 23.40
C ILE A 337 10.66 -26.78 23.73
N ARG A 338 10.31 -28.04 24.01
CA ARG A 338 8.91 -28.44 24.25
C ARG A 338 8.26 -27.68 25.41
N LEU A 339 9.03 -27.34 26.44
CA LEU A 339 8.58 -26.61 27.63
C LEU A 339 8.87 -25.10 27.56
N LEU A 340 9.50 -24.63 26.48
CA LEU A 340 9.83 -23.23 26.27
C LEU A 340 8.56 -22.42 26.01
N THR A 341 8.54 -21.21 26.56
CA THR A 341 7.53 -20.19 26.29
C THR A 341 8.23 -18.89 25.93
N ASP A 342 7.51 -17.93 25.32
CA ASP A 342 8.11 -16.64 24.95
C ASP A 342 8.69 -15.87 26.15
N ALA A 343 8.22 -16.15 27.38
CA ALA A 343 8.76 -15.56 28.61
C ALA A 343 10.14 -16.11 29.01
N GLY A 344 10.53 -17.28 28.51
CA GLY A 344 11.83 -17.90 28.74
C GLY A 344 12.90 -17.52 27.70
N LEU A 345 12.57 -16.60 26.78
CA LEU A 345 13.48 -16.19 25.72
C LEU A 345 14.43 -15.08 26.20
N ALA A 346 15.72 -15.37 26.09
CA ALA A 346 16.78 -14.39 26.11
C ALA A 346 17.31 -14.20 24.68
N TYR A 347 18.06 -13.12 24.43
CA TYR A 347 18.61 -12.85 23.10
C TYR A 347 20.13 -13.03 23.08
N LEU A 348 20.65 -13.51 21.95
CA LEU A 348 22.07 -13.53 21.65
C LEU A 348 22.57 -12.09 21.49
N ASP A 349 23.82 -11.84 21.87
CA ASP A 349 24.41 -10.51 21.77
C ASP A 349 24.63 -10.15 20.29
N ASP A 350 24.33 -8.90 19.94
CA ASP A 350 24.44 -8.41 18.58
C ASP A 350 25.92 -8.17 18.21
N ASP A 351 26.57 -9.13 17.57
CA ASP A 351 27.93 -8.93 17.05
C ASP A 351 27.89 -8.29 15.66
N TRP A 352 28.22 -6.99 15.63
CA TRP A 352 28.30 -6.14 14.45
C TRP A 352 29.72 -6.01 13.89
N SER A 353 30.69 -6.77 14.39
CA SER A 353 32.11 -6.67 13.99
C SER A 353 32.35 -6.87 12.50
N LEU A 354 31.41 -7.52 11.77
CA LEU A 354 31.40 -7.62 10.30
C LEU A 354 31.29 -6.25 9.60
N ASN A 355 30.73 -5.24 10.25
CA ASN A 355 30.63 -3.86 9.75
C ASN A 355 31.74 -2.94 10.26
N ASP A 356 32.51 -3.37 11.26
CA ASP A 356 33.65 -2.61 11.77
C ASP A 356 34.84 -2.79 10.83
N THR A 357 34.89 -1.99 9.75
CA THR A 357 36.06 -1.86 8.87
C THR A 357 37.24 -1.14 9.54
N ALA A 358 37.29 -1.08 10.87
CA ALA A 358 38.34 -0.44 11.64
C ALA A 358 38.98 -1.44 12.61
N ARG A 359 39.97 -2.19 12.12
CA ARG A 359 41.14 -2.52 12.94
C ARG A 359 42.39 -2.00 12.25
N ASP A 360 42.92 -0.97 12.91
CA ASP A 360 44.23 -0.36 12.80
C ASP A 360 45.35 -1.40 12.54
N PRO A 361 46.23 -1.21 11.54
CA PRO A 361 47.47 -1.96 11.42
C PRO A 361 48.52 -1.36 12.36
N SER A 362 48.48 -1.74 13.63
CA SER A 362 49.63 -1.58 14.55
C SER A 362 50.10 -2.93 15.09
#